data_AF-A0A2D6NDA4-F1
#
_entry.id   AF-A0A2D6NDA4-F1
#
_cell.length_a   1.000
_cell.length_b   1.000
_cell.length_c   1.000
_cell.angle_alpha   90.00
_cell.angle_beta   90.00
_cell.angle_gamma   90.00
#
_symmetry.space_group_name_H-M   'P 1'
#
loop_
_entity.id
_entity.type
_entity.pdbx_description
1 polymer ?
#
loop_
_entity_poly.entity_id
_entity_poly.type
_entity_poly.pdbx_seq_one_letter_code
_entity_poly.pdbx_strand_id
1 'polypeptide(L)'
;MLQKPEGAEHTAKYMTICFNTTKKMQRQSPGVVHIDGTARPQIVKKTDNPSFYKIIREYHKITGIPSIINTSFNMHEEPIVMNPKDAVRAYKESTLDYLAIGNYLVKP
;
A
#
# COMPACT_ATOMS: atom_id res chain seq x y z
N MET A 1 -6.20 -13.14 2.49
CA MET A 1 -4.81 -12.81 2.12
C MET A 1 -3.86 -13.21 3.23
N LEU A 2 -4.10 -12.75 4.46
CA LEU A 2 -3.34 -13.12 5.66
C LEU A 2 -4.07 -14.20 6.45
N GLN A 3 -3.34 -14.92 7.30
CA GLN A 3 -3.93 -15.64 8.43
C GLN A 3 -4.49 -14.61 9.43
N LYS A 4 -5.47 -15.01 10.27
CA LYS A 4 -6.16 -14.06 11.15
C LYS A 4 -5.17 -13.43 12.14
N PRO A 5 -5.12 -12.09 12.24
CA PRO A 5 -4.24 -11.39 13.17
C PRO A 5 -4.85 -11.32 14.58
N GLU A 6 -5.26 -12.45 15.15
CA GLU A 6 -5.96 -12.50 16.44
C GLU A 6 -5.08 -11.91 17.56
N GLY A 7 -5.58 -10.87 18.23
CA GLY A 7 -4.85 -10.15 19.30
C GLY A 7 -3.83 -9.11 18.81
N ALA A 8 -3.69 -8.96 17.49
CA ALA A 8 -2.77 -8.03 16.84
C ALA A 8 -3.43 -7.25 15.69
N GLU A 9 -4.74 -7.08 15.73
CA GLU A 9 -5.51 -6.38 14.71
C GLU A 9 -5.10 -4.90 14.61
N HIS A 10 -4.74 -4.28 15.73
CA HIS A 10 -4.34 -2.88 15.77
C HIS A 10 -3.00 -2.68 15.04
N THR A 11 -2.00 -3.51 15.31
CA THR A 11 -0.68 -3.42 14.67
C THR A 11 -0.76 -3.67 13.16
N ALA A 12 -1.68 -4.56 12.73
CA ALA A 12 -1.95 -4.80 11.32
C ALA A 12 -2.50 -3.58 10.56
N LYS A 13 -3.00 -2.54 11.24
CA LYS A 13 -3.41 -1.28 10.59
C LYS A 13 -2.25 -0.36 10.22
N TYR A 14 -1.08 -0.57 10.82
CA TYR A 14 0.04 0.38 10.75
C TYR A 14 1.33 -0.24 10.19
N MET A 15 1.26 -1.44 9.60
CA MET A 15 2.43 -2.12 9.04
C MET A 15 3.57 -2.29 10.06
N THR A 16 3.25 -2.57 11.33
CA THR A 16 4.27 -2.65 12.39
C THR A 16 4.80 -4.05 12.64
N ILE A 17 4.02 -5.10 12.34
CA ILE A 17 4.43 -6.50 12.54
C ILE A 17 4.10 -7.38 11.34
N CYS A 18 4.85 -8.47 11.18
CA CYS A 18 4.61 -9.47 10.15
C CYS A 18 3.56 -10.50 10.58
N PHE A 19 2.81 -11.01 9.61
CA PHE A 19 1.84 -12.08 9.79
C PHE A 19 2.06 -13.17 8.75
N ASN A 20 1.69 -14.40 9.10
CA ASN A 20 1.66 -15.51 8.16
C ASN A 20 0.68 -15.22 7.03
N THR A 21 1.11 -15.49 5.80
CA THR A 21 0.27 -15.34 4.62
C THR A 21 -0.49 -16.63 4.29
N THR A 22 -1.61 -16.49 3.58
CA THR A 22 -2.28 -17.63 2.97
C THR A 22 -1.54 -18.08 1.71
N LYS A 23 -1.66 -19.35 1.32
CA LYS A 23 -1.13 -19.84 0.02
C LYS A 23 -1.68 -19.06 -1.18
N LYS A 24 -2.90 -18.52 -1.08
CA LYS A 24 -3.47 -17.65 -2.10
C LYS A 24 -2.66 -16.35 -2.26
N MET A 25 -2.28 -15.70 -1.16
CA MET A 25 -1.46 -14.48 -1.20
C MET A 25 -0.05 -14.74 -1.72
N GLN A 26 0.58 -15.86 -1.32
CA GLN A 26 1.90 -16.26 -1.84
C GLN A 26 1.92 -16.34 -3.37
N ARG A 27 0.82 -16.83 -3.98
CA ARG A 27 0.69 -16.91 -5.44
C ARG A 27 0.31 -15.59 -6.11
N GLN A 28 -0.61 -14.84 -5.50
CA GLN A 28 -1.17 -13.64 -6.12
C GLN A 28 -0.33 -12.38 -5.91
N SER A 29 0.39 -12.28 -4.80
CA SER A 29 1.13 -11.08 -4.40
C SER A 29 2.56 -11.40 -3.94
N PRO A 30 3.36 -12.17 -4.70
CA PRO A 30 4.68 -12.63 -4.25
C PRO A 30 5.65 -11.49 -3.93
N GLY A 31 5.51 -10.33 -4.59
CA GLY A 31 6.39 -9.17 -4.38
C GLY A 31 6.30 -8.54 -2.98
N VAL A 32 5.33 -8.92 -2.14
CA VAL A 32 5.19 -8.46 -0.75
C VAL A 32 5.31 -9.57 0.28
N VAL A 33 5.66 -10.79 -0.15
CA VAL A 33 5.77 -11.95 0.74
C VAL A 33 7.24 -12.32 0.90
N HIS A 34 7.68 -12.43 2.15
CA HIS A 34 9.02 -12.87 2.50
C HIS A 34 9.20 -14.36 2.21
N ILE A 35 10.47 -14.80 2.12
CA ILE A 35 10.84 -16.19 1.82
C ILE A 35 10.25 -17.18 2.86
N ASP A 36 10.08 -16.73 4.10
CA ASP A 36 9.47 -17.49 5.20
C ASP A 36 7.93 -17.57 5.13
N GLY A 37 7.30 -16.93 4.13
CA GLY A 37 5.87 -16.91 3.94
C GLY A 37 5.12 -15.86 4.78
N THR A 38 5.83 -14.90 5.38
CA THR A 38 5.21 -13.78 6.11
C THR A 38 5.09 -12.52 5.26
N ALA A 39 4.24 -11.58 5.68
CA ALA A 39 4.14 -10.24 5.09
C ALA A 39 3.79 -9.22 6.18
N ARG A 40 4.11 -7.94 5.95
CA ARG A 40 3.82 -6.82 6.87
C ARG A 40 2.68 -5.95 6.31
N PRO A 41 1.43 -6.25 6.65
CA PRO A 41 0.27 -5.68 5.98
C PRO A 41 -0.14 -4.33 6.54
N GLN A 42 -0.91 -3.61 5.74
CA GLN A 42 -1.79 -2.54 6.19
C GLN A 42 -3.25 -2.97 5.95
N ILE A 43 -3.99 -3.28 7.02
CA ILE A 43 -5.42 -3.56 6.91
C ILE A 43 -6.17 -2.24 6.79
N VAL A 44 -6.69 -1.97 5.59
CA VAL A 44 -7.48 -0.78 5.31
C VAL A 44 -8.96 -1.11 5.43
N LYS A 45 -9.64 -0.45 6.36
CA LYS A 45 -11.11 -0.50 6.49
C LYS A 45 -11.72 0.74 5.86
N LYS A 46 -12.95 0.61 5.33
CA LYS A 46 -13.72 1.74 4.78
C LYS A 46 -13.91 2.88 5.80
N THR A 47 -14.05 2.55 7.07
CA THR A 47 -14.20 3.51 8.18
C THR A 47 -12.93 4.32 8.45
N ASP A 48 -11.76 3.75 8.16
CA ASP A 48 -10.47 4.32 8.54
C ASP A 48 -9.92 5.22 7.42
N ASN A 49 -10.09 4.81 6.16
CA ASN A 49 -9.73 5.63 4.99
C ASN A 49 -10.65 5.29 3.79
N PRO A 50 -11.80 5.98 3.65
CA PRO A 50 -12.79 5.67 2.61
C PRO A 50 -12.24 5.78 1.18
N SER A 51 -11.37 6.77 0.94
CA SER A 51 -10.79 7.03 -0.39
C SER A 51 -9.83 5.91 -0.79
N PHE A 52 -8.88 5.57 0.07
CA PHE A 52 -7.91 4.51 -0.20
C PHE A 52 -8.56 3.13 -0.26
N TYR A 53 -9.57 2.88 0.60
CA TYR A 53 -10.38 1.67 0.51
C TYR A 53 -11.08 1.54 -0.85
N LYS A 54 -11.61 2.64 -1.41
CA LYS A 54 -12.24 2.65 -2.74
C LYS A 54 -11.23 2.26 -3.81
N ILE A 55 -10.01 2.80 -3.78
CA ILE A 55 -8.94 2.44 -4.72
C ILE A 55 -8.65 0.94 -4.69
N ILE A 56 -8.39 0.37 -3.51
CA ILE A 56 -8.11 -1.07 -3.36
C ILE A 56 -9.30 -1.91 -3.83
N ARG A 57 -10.53 -1.48 -3.53
CA ARG A 57 -11.75 -2.19 -3.94
C ARG A 57 -11.94 -2.18 -5.46
N GLU A 58 -11.75 -1.04 -6.13
CA GLU A 58 -11.86 -0.97 -7.59
C GLU A 58 -10.72 -1.76 -8.26
N TYR A 59 -9.49 -1.67 -7.73
CA TYR A 59 -8.37 -2.52 -8.16
C TYR A 59 -8.71 -4.01 -8.05
N HIS A 60 -9.32 -4.44 -6.95
CA HIS A 60 -9.75 -5.82 -6.75
C HIS A 60 -10.81 -6.26 -7.78
N LYS A 61 -11.77 -5.40 -8.14
CA LYS A 61 -12.77 -5.74 -9.18
C LYS A 61 -12.12 -5.96 -10.55
N ILE A 62 -11.09 -5.19 -10.87
CA ILE A 62 -10.39 -5.26 -12.16
C ILE A 62 -9.45 -6.47 -12.22
N THR A 63 -8.71 -6.73 -11.14
CA THR A 63 -7.60 -7.70 -11.14
C THR A 63 -7.90 -9.01 -10.44
N GLY A 64 -8.93 -9.08 -9.61
CA GLY A 64 -9.17 -10.19 -8.68
C GLY A 64 -8.17 -10.28 -7.53
N ILE A 65 -7.28 -9.29 -7.35
CA ILE A 65 -6.29 -9.22 -6.26
C ILE A 65 -6.68 -8.13 -5.25
N PRO A 66 -6.96 -8.47 -3.98
CA PRO A 66 -7.43 -7.50 -2.97
C PRO A 66 -6.27 -6.82 -2.20
N SER A 67 -5.12 -6.61 -2.84
CA SER A 67 -3.93 -6.03 -2.20
C SER A 67 -3.09 -5.25 -3.20
N ILE A 68 -2.48 -4.17 -2.74
CA ILE A 68 -1.53 -3.34 -3.48
C ILE A 68 -0.25 -3.16 -2.67
N ILE A 69 0.86 -2.84 -3.34
CA ILE A 69 2.10 -2.43 -2.68
C ILE A 69 1.90 -1.03 -2.13
N ASN A 70 2.28 -0.83 -0.86
CA ASN A 70 2.32 0.48 -0.22
C ASN A 70 3.73 0.72 0.33
N THR A 71 4.38 1.78 -0.12
CA THR A 71 5.73 2.19 0.30
C THR A 71 5.74 3.70 0.59
N SER A 72 6.79 4.18 1.25
CA SER A 72 6.97 5.60 1.52
C SER A 72 7.05 6.37 0.20
N PHE A 73 6.33 7.49 0.13
CA PHE A 73 6.51 8.45 -0.95
C PHE A 73 7.57 9.48 -0.53
N ASN A 74 8.80 9.23 -0.96
CA ASN A 74 9.98 10.06 -0.73
C ASN A 74 11.03 9.79 -1.81
N MET A 75 11.96 10.73 -1.96
CA MET A 75 13.22 10.44 -2.66
C MET A 75 14.16 9.69 -1.72
N HIS A 76 15.18 9.04 -2.28
CA HIS A 76 16.16 8.30 -1.48
C HIS A 76 16.79 9.22 -0.42
N GLU A 77 16.85 8.75 0.82
CA GLU A 77 17.38 9.49 1.99
C GLU A 77 16.57 10.72 2.45
N GLU A 78 15.42 11.00 1.84
CA GLU A 78 14.53 12.07 2.28
C GLU A 78 13.37 11.57 3.16
N PRO A 79 12.81 12.44 4.02
CA PRO A 79 11.54 12.16 4.71
C PRO A 79 10.37 11.95 3.74
N ILE A 80 9.28 11.36 4.24
CA ILE A 80 8.01 11.30 3.50
C ILE A 80 7.54 12.72 3.18
N VAL A 81 7.06 12.93 1.96
CA VAL A 81 6.54 14.23 1.52
C VAL A 81 5.42 14.73 2.45
N MET A 82 5.47 16.01 2.83
CA MET A 82 4.52 16.58 3.78
C MET A 82 3.48 17.49 3.11
N ASN A 83 3.90 18.26 2.09
CA ASN A 83 3.04 19.24 1.43
C ASN A 83 2.99 19.03 -0.10
N PRO A 84 2.04 19.67 -0.82
CA PRO A 84 1.92 19.49 -2.26
C PRO A 84 3.16 19.86 -3.08
N LYS A 85 3.94 20.85 -2.62
CA LYS A 85 5.18 21.26 -3.28
C LYS A 85 6.23 20.16 -3.19
N ASP A 86 6.36 19.51 -2.02
CA ASP A 86 7.25 18.37 -1.82
C ASP A 86 6.85 17.20 -2.73
N ALA A 87 5.56 16.86 -2.78
CA ALA A 87 5.04 15.77 -3.60
C ALA A 87 5.30 15.99 -5.09
N VAL A 88 5.10 17.22 -5.59
CA VAL A 88 5.36 17.56 -7.00
C VAL A 88 6.87 17.54 -7.31
N ARG A 89 7.72 18.02 -6.40
CA ARG A 89 9.18 17.94 -6.57
C ARG A 89 9.64 16.49 -6.62
N ALA A 90 9.29 15.70 -5.61
CA ALA A 90 9.65 14.28 -5.53
C ALA A 90 9.15 13.51 -6.77
N TYR A 91 7.91 13.78 -7.22
CA TYR A 91 7.39 13.17 -8.45
C TYR A 91 8.26 13.49 -9.68
N LYS A 92 8.63 14.76 -9.88
CA LYS A 92 9.48 15.19 -11.02
C LYS A 92 10.89 14.59 -11.00
N GLU A 93 11.42 14.31 -9.81
CA GLU A 93 12.75 13.72 -9.61
C GLU A 93 12.72 12.18 -9.61
N SER A 94 11.53 11.58 -9.49
CA SER A 94 11.32 10.13 -9.48
C SER A 94 11.11 9.56 -10.89
N THR A 95 11.01 8.23 -10.97
CA THR A 95 10.61 7.50 -12.18
C THR A 95 9.14 7.06 -12.14
N LEU A 96 8.29 7.75 -11.37
CA LEU A 96 6.87 7.41 -11.26
C LEU A 96 6.11 7.81 -12.52
N ASP A 97 5.19 6.95 -12.98
CA ASP A 97 4.38 7.21 -14.17
C ASP A 97 3.28 8.26 -13.95
N TYR A 98 2.76 8.34 -12.72
CA TYR A 98 1.64 9.21 -12.36
C TYR A 98 1.76 9.73 -10.92
N LEU A 99 1.28 10.96 -10.69
CA LEU A 99 1.02 11.50 -9.36
C LEU A 99 -0.47 11.82 -9.20
N ALA A 100 -1.13 11.12 -8.28
CA ALA A 100 -2.47 11.46 -7.82
C ALA A 100 -2.37 12.35 -6.58
N ILE A 101 -2.86 13.60 -6.67
CA ILE A 101 -2.80 14.57 -5.58
C ILE A 101 -4.10 15.38 -5.49
N GLY A 102 -4.81 15.25 -4.36
CA GLY A 102 -6.15 15.80 -4.23
C GLY A 102 -7.08 15.27 -5.32
N ASN A 103 -7.69 16.17 -6.10
CA ASN A 103 -8.58 15.83 -7.22
C ASN A 103 -7.87 15.82 -8.58
N TYR A 104 -6.53 15.83 -8.61
CA TYR A 104 -5.74 15.88 -9.82
C TYR A 104 -4.98 14.58 -10.05
N LEU A 105 -4.87 14.21 -11.33
CA LEU A 105 -3.97 13.16 -11.80
C LEU A 105 -2.96 13.80 -12.77
N VAL A 106 -1.70 13.76 -12.39
CA VAL A 106 -0.59 14.33 -13.15
C VAL A 106 0.14 13.21 -13.88
N LYS A 107 0.57 13.48 -15.11
CA LYS A 107 1.43 12.62 -15.95
C LYS A 107 2.54 13.49 -16.57
N PRO A 108 3.67 12.92 -17.01
CA PRO A 108 4.74 13.66 -17.69
C PRO A 108 4.27 14.36 -18.97
#